data_AF-A0A2V8QW22-F1
#
_entry.id   AF-A0A2V8QW22-F1
#
_cell.length_a   1.000
_cell.length_b   1.000
_cell.length_c   1.000
_cell.angle_alpha   90.00
_cell.angle_beta   90.00
_cell.angle_gamma   90.00
#
_symmetry.space_group_name_H-M   'P 1'
#
loop_
_entity.id
_entity.type
_entity.pdbx_description
1 polymer ?
#
loop_
_entity_poly.entity_id
_entity_poly.type
_entity_poly.pdbx_seq_one_letter_code
_entity_poly.pdbx_strand_id
1 'polypeptide(L)'
;DDAWETKQTAQQFKDCEWDCLVASGEGRYLWLRLEFEGGGAATPEIESIRIEFPRISLRRYLPGVFGEDPSGASFTDRFLSIFDTTFRNLEHIVDEQACFFDPLSTPSRPDARTGVDFLSWLGTWIGLTLDRQWPERKRRALLKRAAQLFHIRGTREGLRRLLLFNLDMTAEARCCADSQPQATCTPQPANCAPEEEQPCAWQPPPLILEHYQLRRWLFVGAGRLGDQAVLWGKRIANRSQLDQNAEVAVTLLKTTPDPFHDPFGVYAHKFSVFVPAAYGQDERRRKSLENILNAEKPAHTEYQLVYVEPRFRVGVQAMIGFDSVVGRYPTDGVRLGAAPLGRASVLTGPKEGRGGASLTVGSWARVGTTTKLD
;
A
#
# COMPACT_ATOMS: atom_id res chain seq x y z
N ASP A 1 48.10 33.31 -0.05
CA ASP A 1 46.71 32.96 0.29
C ASP A 1 46.44 31.48 0.51
N ASP A 2 47.44 30.58 0.34
CA ASP A 2 47.29 29.12 0.54
C ASP A 2 47.31 28.61 2.00
N ALA A 3 47.28 29.48 3.02
CA ALA A 3 47.48 29.08 4.43
C ALA A 3 46.39 28.12 4.97
N TRP A 4 45.26 28.02 4.27
CA TRP A 4 44.09 27.22 4.65
C TRP A 4 43.83 26.04 3.72
N GLU A 5 44.67 25.83 2.69
CA GLU A 5 44.50 24.74 1.73
C GLU A 5 45.19 23.46 2.21
N THR A 6 44.41 22.42 2.45
CA THR A 6 44.94 21.09 2.83
C THR A 6 45.39 20.26 1.62
N LYS A 7 45.08 20.72 0.39
CA LYS A 7 45.46 20.11 -0.92
C LYS A 7 45.23 18.59 -0.99
N GLN A 8 44.16 18.12 -0.35
CA GLN A 8 43.81 16.71 -0.36
C GLN A 8 43.13 16.36 -1.68
N THR A 9 43.65 15.33 -2.35
CA THR A 9 43.16 14.88 -3.65
C THR A 9 42.87 13.39 -3.61
N ALA A 10 41.74 13.00 -4.17
CA ALA A 10 41.34 11.61 -4.35
C ALA A 10 41.09 11.36 -5.83
N GLN A 11 41.79 10.37 -6.39
CA GLN A 11 41.60 9.92 -7.78
C GLN A 11 40.88 8.57 -7.85
N GLN A 12 40.80 7.84 -6.74
CA GLN A 12 40.15 6.54 -6.63
C GLN A 12 39.25 6.54 -5.40
N PHE A 13 38.00 6.16 -5.61
CA PHE A 13 37.00 5.99 -4.56
C PHE A 13 36.70 4.51 -4.46
N LYS A 14 36.89 3.93 -3.28
CA LYS A 14 36.51 2.54 -3.03
C LYS A 14 35.06 2.55 -2.57
N ASP A 15 34.19 1.82 -3.27
CA ASP A 15 32.75 1.78 -2.96
C ASP A 15 32.09 3.18 -2.91
N CYS A 16 32.61 4.14 -3.70
CA CYS A 16 32.22 5.56 -3.71
C CYS A 16 32.53 6.35 -2.42
N GLU A 17 33.34 5.80 -1.53
CA GLU A 17 33.76 6.45 -0.29
C GLU A 17 35.20 6.97 -0.37
N TRP A 18 35.44 8.09 0.32
CA TRP A 18 36.77 8.66 0.53
C TRP A 18 36.85 9.34 1.91
N ASP A 19 37.84 8.91 2.70
CA ASP A 19 38.12 9.46 4.02
C ASP A 19 39.50 10.08 4.07
N CYS A 20 39.62 11.19 4.79
CA CYS A 20 40.87 11.93 4.85
C CYS A 20 41.01 12.73 6.17
N LEU A 21 42.24 12.86 6.67
CA LEU A 21 42.49 13.57 7.94
C LEU A 21 42.62 15.06 7.67
N VAL A 22 41.75 15.88 8.26
CA VAL A 22 41.86 17.35 8.19
C VAL A 22 43.03 17.81 9.05
N ALA A 23 44.14 18.18 8.41
CA ALA A 23 45.38 18.61 9.07
C ALA A 23 45.43 20.12 9.38
N SER A 24 44.29 20.81 9.44
CA SER A 24 44.23 22.23 9.78
C SER A 24 44.49 22.46 11.28
N GLY A 25 45.06 23.62 11.62
CA GLY A 25 45.17 24.05 13.02
C GLY A 25 43.79 24.31 13.66
N GLU A 26 43.80 24.60 14.96
CA GLU A 26 42.59 24.94 15.72
C GLU A 26 41.91 26.18 15.14
N GLY A 27 40.58 26.13 15.02
CA GLY A 27 39.79 27.23 14.45
C GLY A 27 38.32 27.14 14.84
N ARG A 28 37.62 28.29 14.77
CA ARG A 28 36.17 28.36 15.06
C ARG A 28 35.30 27.80 13.93
N TYR A 29 35.80 27.84 12.70
CA TYR A 29 35.07 27.45 11.51
C TYR A 29 35.91 26.50 10.66
N LEU A 30 35.27 25.48 10.09
CA LEU A 30 35.83 24.65 9.04
C LEU A 30 35.21 25.08 7.71
N TRP A 31 36.03 25.64 6.82
CA TRP A 31 35.62 26.00 5.47
C TRP A 31 35.94 24.85 4.53
N LEU A 32 34.94 24.37 3.79
CA LEU A 32 35.10 23.31 2.81
C LEU A 32 34.93 23.91 1.40
N ARG A 33 35.97 23.77 0.59
CA ARG A 33 35.92 24.00 -0.85
C ARG A 33 36.20 22.66 -1.52
N LEU A 34 35.22 22.17 -2.25
CA LEU A 34 35.31 20.92 -3.00
C LEU A 34 35.33 21.26 -4.50
N GLU A 35 36.29 20.68 -5.21
CA GLU A 35 36.42 20.82 -6.65
C GLU A 35 36.22 19.46 -7.28
N PHE A 36 35.26 19.37 -8.20
CA PHE A 36 34.90 18.12 -8.86
C PHE A 36 35.33 18.17 -10.32
N GLU A 37 36.08 17.16 -10.73
CA GLU A 37 36.47 16.97 -12.12
C GLU A 37 35.92 15.61 -12.61
N GLY A 38 35.17 15.62 -13.70
CA GLY A 38 34.53 14.43 -14.25
C GLY A 38 34.94 14.18 -15.70
N GLY A 39 35.07 12.92 -16.10
CA GLY A 39 35.43 12.51 -17.47
C GLY A 39 34.32 12.66 -18.52
N GLY A 40 33.22 13.37 -18.22
CA GLY A 40 32.11 13.65 -19.14
C GLY A 40 31.05 12.56 -19.31
N ALA A 41 31.25 11.36 -18.76
CA ALA A 41 30.28 10.25 -18.84
C ALA A 41 29.18 10.30 -17.74
N ALA A 42 29.49 10.93 -16.60
CA ALA A 42 28.57 11.11 -15.48
C ALA A 42 28.92 12.41 -14.76
N THR A 43 27.91 13.07 -14.19
CA THR A 43 28.10 14.24 -13.33
C THR A 43 28.54 13.76 -11.94
N PRO A 44 29.62 14.30 -11.36
CA PRO A 44 29.99 13.99 -9.99
C PRO A 44 28.91 14.48 -9.01
N GLU A 45 28.46 13.60 -8.13
CA GLU A 45 27.44 13.89 -7.11
C GLU A 45 27.99 13.59 -5.72
N ILE A 46 27.58 14.39 -4.74
CA ILE A 46 27.86 14.14 -3.33
C ILE A 46 26.55 13.73 -2.68
N GLU A 47 26.51 12.51 -2.13
CA GLU A 47 25.37 12.05 -1.33
C GLU A 47 25.45 12.60 0.10
N SER A 48 26.63 12.55 0.72
CA SER A 48 26.82 13.06 2.08
C SER A 48 28.26 13.51 2.33
N ILE A 49 28.43 14.43 3.28
CA ILE A 49 29.72 14.81 3.85
C ILE A 49 29.61 14.62 5.36
N ARG A 50 30.49 13.81 5.93
CA ARG A 50 30.58 13.61 7.37
C ARG A 50 31.83 14.26 7.91
N ILE A 51 31.68 14.99 9.00
CA ILE A 51 32.78 15.68 9.68
C ILE A 51 32.76 15.24 11.13
N GLU A 52 33.84 14.64 11.58
CA GLU A 52 34.00 14.20 12.96
C GLU A 52 34.86 15.20 13.74
N PHE A 53 34.23 15.88 14.69
CA PHE A 53 34.91 16.83 15.57
C PHE A 53 34.22 16.85 16.95
N PRO A 54 34.98 16.94 18.06
CA PRO A 54 36.44 16.85 18.14
C PRO A 54 36.94 15.42 17.88
N ARG A 55 38.12 15.28 17.27
CA ARG A 55 38.73 13.95 17.11
C ARG A 55 39.06 13.39 18.49
N ILE A 56 38.49 12.23 18.79
CA ILE A 56 38.79 11.47 20.00
C ILE A 56 39.84 10.41 19.63
N SER A 57 41.12 10.75 19.84
CA SER A 57 42.27 9.89 19.56
C SER A 57 42.37 8.71 20.53
N LEU A 58 42.76 7.53 20.03
CA LEU A 58 43.08 6.38 20.88
C LEU A 58 44.25 6.64 21.85
N ARG A 59 45.04 7.71 21.65
CA ARG A 59 46.11 8.12 22.59
C ARG A 59 45.58 8.32 24.02
N ARG A 60 44.30 8.66 24.20
CA ARG A 60 43.65 8.76 25.52
C ARG A 60 43.72 7.47 26.35
N TYR A 61 43.88 6.32 25.68
CA TYR A 61 43.99 5.02 26.31
C TYR A 61 45.45 4.56 26.50
N LEU A 62 46.42 5.34 26.00
CA LEU A 62 47.84 5.07 26.18
C LEU A 62 48.37 5.75 27.45
N PRO A 63 49.48 5.25 28.03
CA PRO A 63 50.16 5.94 29.12
C PRO A 63 50.57 7.37 28.75
N GLY A 64 50.60 8.26 29.74
CA GLY A 64 50.88 9.70 29.56
C GLY A 64 52.18 10.01 28.83
N VAL A 65 53.20 9.14 28.92
CA VAL A 65 54.51 9.28 28.26
C VAL A 65 54.41 9.47 26.74
N PHE A 66 53.35 8.96 26.10
CA PHE A 66 53.10 9.11 24.66
C PHE A 66 52.49 10.48 24.27
N GLY A 67 52.28 11.37 25.24
CA GLY A 67 51.77 12.72 25.04
C GLY A 67 52.53 13.81 25.78
N GLU A 68 53.67 13.49 26.41
CA GLU A 68 54.46 14.46 27.19
C GLU A 68 55.12 15.53 26.30
N ASP A 69 55.73 15.10 25.19
CA ASP A 69 56.33 16.02 24.22
C ASP A 69 55.32 16.39 23.10
N PRO A 70 55.12 17.67 22.78
CA PRO A 70 54.18 18.09 21.73
C PRO A 70 54.48 17.50 20.34
N SER A 71 55.76 17.32 19.99
CA SER A 71 56.13 16.76 18.68
C SER A 71 55.86 15.25 18.61
N GLY A 72 56.20 14.54 19.69
CA GLY A 72 55.86 13.12 19.88
C GLY A 72 54.35 12.87 19.90
N ALA A 73 53.60 13.70 20.63
CA ALA A 73 52.14 13.62 20.70
C ALA A 73 51.48 13.76 19.32
N SER A 74 51.93 14.73 18.50
CA SER A 74 51.46 14.93 17.13
C SER A 74 51.80 13.74 16.22
N PHE A 75 52.99 13.16 16.37
CA PHE A 75 53.34 11.93 15.66
C PHE A 75 52.45 10.76 16.08
N THR A 76 52.31 10.50 17.39
CA THR A 76 51.48 9.42 17.92
C THR A 76 50.02 9.57 17.50
N ASP A 77 49.47 10.78 17.56
CA ASP A 77 48.11 11.06 17.10
C ASP A 77 47.97 10.80 15.59
N ARG A 78 48.96 11.11 14.75
CA ARG A 78 48.91 10.77 13.30
C ARG A 78 49.13 9.28 13.04
N PHE A 79 49.95 8.60 13.83
CA PHE A 79 50.17 7.17 13.69
C PHE A 79 48.92 6.37 14.08
N LEU A 80 48.28 6.76 15.19
CA LEU A 80 47.05 6.14 15.67
C LEU A 80 45.84 6.42 14.79
N SER A 81 45.88 7.44 13.92
CA SER A 81 44.72 7.77 13.07
C SER A 81 44.32 6.60 12.16
N ILE A 82 45.26 5.76 11.74
CA ILE A 82 44.99 4.56 10.92
C ILE A 82 44.15 3.53 11.70
N PHE A 83 44.36 3.44 13.00
CA PHE A 83 43.58 2.55 13.88
C PHE A 83 42.26 3.21 14.30
N ASP A 84 42.29 4.52 14.58
CA ASP A 84 41.08 5.27 14.90
C ASP A 84 40.02 5.12 13.80
N THR A 85 40.40 5.22 12.51
CA THR A 85 39.44 5.09 11.40
C THR A 85 38.79 3.71 11.37
N THR A 86 39.55 2.64 11.59
CA THR A 86 39.00 1.29 11.61
C THR A 86 38.05 1.06 12.78
N PHE A 87 38.39 1.56 13.98
CA PHE A 87 37.48 1.49 15.12
C PHE A 87 36.23 2.38 14.94
N ARG A 88 36.38 3.59 14.41
CA ARG A 88 35.26 4.49 14.10
C ARG A 88 34.30 3.87 13.11
N ASN A 89 34.81 3.19 12.08
CA ASN A 89 33.96 2.47 11.12
C ASN A 89 33.14 1.37 11.80
N LEU A 90 33.72 0.64 12.77
CA LEU A 90 32.98 -0.36 13.54
C LEU A 90 31.94 0.26 14.47
N GLU A 91 32.29 1.31 15.20
CA GLU A 91 31.36 2.06 16.04
C GLU A 91 30.20 2.61 15.21
N HIS A 92 30.51 3.14 14.02
CA HIS A 92 29.53 3.65 13.09
C HIS A 92 28.53 2.58 12.62
N ILE A 93 29.01 1.38 12.30
CA ILE A 93 28.14 0.22 11.99
C ILE A 93 27.21 -0.09 13.17
N VAL A 94 27.71 0.00 14.41
CA VAL A 94 26.91 -0.23 15.61
C VAL A 94 25.88 0.89 15.83
N ASP A 95 26.28 2.14 15.66
CA ASP A 95 25.41 3.31 15.82
C ASP A 95 24.27 3.32 14.77
N GLU A 96 24.57 2.94 13.53
CA GLU A 96 23.58 2.82 12.46
C GLU A 96 22.74 1.55 12.53
N GLN A 97 23.11 0.55 13.35
CA GLN A 97 22.40 -0.73 13.41
C GLN A 97 20.90 -0.54 13.70
N ALA A 98 20.55 0.46 14.51
CA ALA A 98 19.16 0.79 14.84
C ALA A 98 18.29 1.08 13.59
N CYS A 99 18.87 1.63 12.52
CA CYS A 99 18.13 1.99 11.30
C CYS A 99 17.52 0.76 10.61
N PHE A 100 18.15 -0.42 10.75
CA PHE A 100 17.68 -1.66 10.15
C PHE A 100 16.41 -2.20 10.82
N PHE A 101 16.12 -1.79 12.05
CA PHE A 101 14.95 -2.28 12.79
C PHE A 101 13.74 -1.34 12.70
N ASP A 102 13.91 -0.08 12.29
CA ASP A 102 12.78 0.82 12.05
C ASP A 102 12.25 0.67 10.61
N PRO A 103 10.99 0.28 10.41
CA PRO A 103 10.37 0.20 9.08
C PRO A 103 10.47 1.50 8.25
N LEU A 104 10.63 2.66 8.89
CA LEU A 104 10.72 3.94 8.19
C LEU A 104 12.14 4.27 7.71
N SER A 105 13.18 3.70 8.34
CA SER A 105 14.58 4.00 8.03
C SER A 105 15.31 2.85 7.34
N THR A 106 14.82 1.61 7.49
CA THR A 106 15.53 0.43 6.98
C THR A 106 15.76 0.49 5.46
N PRO A 107 16.90 0.01 4.94
CA PRO A 107 17.16 0.02 3.51
C PRO A 107 16.12 -0.77 2.70
N SER A 108 15.68 -0.19 1.58
CA SER A 108 14.74 -0.79 0.62
C SER A 108 15.40 -1.15 -0.72
N ARG A 109 16.73 -0.95 -0.83
CA ARG A 109 17.49 -1.32 -2.02
C ARG A 109 17.56 -2.86 -2.12
N PRO A 110 17.21 -3.46 -3.26
CA PRO A 110 17.37 -4.90 -3.46
C PRO A 110 18.84 -5.29 -3.38
N ASP A 111 19.14 -6.35 -2.65
CA ASP A 111 20.46 -6.96 -2.66
C ASP A 111 20.76 -7.55 -4.05
N ALA A 112 21.97 -7.32 -4.56
CA ALA A 112 22.41 -7.78 -5.86
C ALA A 112 22.47 -9.32 -5.96
N ARG A 113 22.66 -10.03 -4.84
CA ARG A 113 22.76 -11.50 -4.83
C ARG A 113 21.39 -12.17 -4.71
N THR A 114 20.57 -11.73 -3.77
CA THR A 114 19.28 -12.37 -3.45
C THR A 114 18.09 -11.74 -4.16
N GLY A 115 18.23 -10.49 -4.63
CA GLY A 115 17.14 -9.70 -5.21
C GLY A 115 16.06 -9.29 -4.20
N VAL A 116 16.29 -9.50 -2.90
CA VAL A 116 15.39 -9.15 -1.80
C VAL A 116 15.96 -7.94 -1.08
N ASP A 117 15.14 -6.94 -0.82
CA ASP A 117 15.54 -5.79 -0.01
C ASP A 117 15.38 -6.08 1.48
N PHE A 118 16.18 -5.40 2.31
CA PHE A 118 16.17 -5.61 3.75
C PHE A 118 14.79 -5.32 4.36
N LEU A 119 14.06 -4.32 3.86
CA LEU A 119 12.68 -4.04 4.26
C LEU A 119 11.75 -5.27 4.10
N SER A 120 11.81 -5.98 2.98
CA SER A 120 11.02 -7.20 2.77
C SER A 120 11.48 -8.33 3.69
N TRP A 121 12.79 -8.43 3.91
CA TRP A 121 13.37 -9.40 4.83
C TRP A 121 12.94 -9.16 6.28
N LEU A 122 12.94 -7.92 6.75
CA LEU A 122 12.43 -7.53 8.07
C LEU A 122 10.97 -7.92 8.25
N GLY A 123 10.15 -7.84 7.19
CA GLY A 123 8.78 -8.35 7.19
C GLY A 123 8.68 -9.83 7.54
N THR A 124 9.63 -10.65 7.07
CA THR A 124 9.63 -12.10 7.34
C THR A 124 9.84 -12.43 8.82
N TRP A 125 10.55 -11.59 9.57
CA TRP A 125 10.81 -11.81 10.99
C TRP A 125 9.53 -11.82 11.82
N ILE A 126 8.52 -11.05 11.39
CA ILE A 126 7.22 -10.98 12.03
C ILE A 126 6.15 -11.80 11.28
N GLY A 127 6.55 -12.64 10.33
CA GLY A 127 5.64 -13.49 9.55
C GLY A 127 4.80 -12.73 8.53
N LEU A 128 5.26 -11.57 8.05
CA LEU A 128 4.56 -10.74 7.07
C LEU A 128 5.22 -10.87 5.69
N THR A 129 4.44 -11.29 4.70
CA THR A 129 4.87 -11.36 3.30
C THR A 129 4.52 -10.07 2.58
N LEU A 130 5.53 -9.23 2.32
CA LEU A 130 5.37 -7.99 1.55
C LEU A 130 5.40 -8.31 0.05
N ASP A 131 4.37 -7.88 -0.67
CA ASP A 131 4.33 -8.00 -2.13
C ASP A 131 5.34 -7.03 -2.75
N ARG A 132 6.27 -7.56 -3.56
CA ARG A 132 7.31 -6.77 -4.25
C ARG A 132 6.75 -5.74 -5.22
N GLN A 133 5.51 -5.92 -5.68
CA GLN A 133 4.85 -4.98 -6.59
C GLN A 133 4.32 -3.75 -5.87
N TRP A 134 4.26 -3.76 -4.54
CA TRP A 134 3.77 -2.62 -3.81
C TRP A 134 4.81 -1.49 -3.77
N PRO A 135 4.36 -0.23 -3.89
CA PRO A 135 5.22 0.92 -3.65
C PRO A 135 5.90 0.80 -2.28
N GLU A 136 7.15 1.22 -2.19
CA GLU A 136 7.93 1.18 -0.95
C GLU A 136 7.18 1.80 0.23
N ARG A 137 6.56 2.98 0.01
CA ARG A 137 5.74 3.66 1.02
C ARG A 137 4.65 2.75 1.61
N LYS A 138 4.00 1.94 0.79
CA LYS A 138 2.94 1.02 1.22
C LYS A 138 3.51 -0.15 2.02
N ARG A 139 4.67 -0.69 1.61
CA ARG A 139 5.38 -1.75 2.34
C ARG A 139 5.82 -1.28 3.73
N ARG A 140 6.44 -0.10 3.81
CA ARG A 140 6.84 0.54 5.08
C ARG A 140 5.64 0.82 5.99
N ALA A 141 4.57 1.40 5.43
CA ALA A 141 3.36 1.71 6.19
C ALA A 141 2.67 0.46 6.75
N LEU A 142 2.61 -0.64 5.97
CA LEU A 142 2.08 -1.90 6.49
C LEU A 142 2.96 -2.45 7.61
N LEU A 143 4.27 -2.50 7.39
CA LEU A 143 5.22 -3.03 8.36
C LEU A 143 5.18 -2.25 9.69
N LYS A 144 5.07 -0.92 9.63
CA LYS A 144 4.91 -0.07 10.82
C LYS A 144 3.61 -0.34 11.58
N ARG A 145 2.53 -0.67 10.87
CA ARG A 145 1.21 -0.98 11.45
C ARG A 145 1.03 -2.46 11.83
N ALA A 146 1.98 -3.32 11.48
CA ALA A 146 1.85 -4.77 11.60
C ALA A 146 1.52 -5.22 13.02
N ALA A 147 2.17 -4.67 14.04
CA ALA A 147 1.91 -5.02 15.45
C ALA A 147 0.45 -4.78 15.87
N GLN A 148 -0.13 -3.64 15.46
CA GLN A 148 -1.53 -3.31 15.76
C GLN A 148 -2.51 -4.22 15.00
N LEU A 149 -2.19 -4.57 13.76
CA LEU A 149 -3.02 -5.45 12.93
C LEU A 149 -2.96 -6.90 13.42
N PHE A 150 -1.79 -7.38 13.87
CA PHE A 150 -1.63 -8.73 14.40
C PHE A 150 -2.37 -8.96 15.72
N HIS A 151 -2.55 -7.92 16.54
CA HIS A 151 -3.38 -8.03 17.74
C HIS A 151 -4.84 -8.40 17.46
N ILE A 152 -5.35 -8.01 16.29
CA ILE A 152 -6.72 -8.26 15.84
C ILE A 152 -6.77 -9.23 14.66
N ARG A 153 -5.70 -10.01 14.43
CA ARG A 153 -5.63 -10.98 13.35
C ARG A 153 -6.71 -12.05 13.51
N GLY A 154 -7.28 -12.49 12.38
CA GLY A 154 -8.37 -13.46 12.35
C GLY A 154 -9.74 -12.89 12.76
N THR A 155 -9.83 -11.60 13.11
CA THR A 155 -11.12 -10.92 13.33
C THR A 155 -11.63 -10.26 12.05
N ARG A 156 -12.95 -10.05 11.97
CA ARG A 156 -13.58 -9.29 10.88
C ARG A 156 -12.97 -7.89 10.75
N GLU A 157 -12.70 -7.22 11.86
CA GLU A 157 -12.17 -5.86 11.87
C GLU A 157 -10.71 -5.82 11.39
N GLY A 158 -9.87 -6.77 11.83
CA GLY A 158 -8.49 -6.89 11.35
C GLY A 158 -8.42 -7.12 9.84
N LEU A 159 -9.21 -8.07 9.35
CA LEU A 159 -9.28 -8.34 7.90
C LEU A 159 -9.83 -7.13 7.13
N ARG A 160 -10.87 -6.46 7.65
CA ARG A 160 -11.42 -5.25 7.03
C ARG A 160 -10.38 -4.13 6.91
N ARG A 161 -9.62 -3.86 7.98
CA ARG A 161 -8.56 -2.83 7.97
C ARG A 161 -7.47 -3.13 6.96
N LEU A 162 -7.03 -4.39 6.88
CA LEU A 162 -6.02 -4.79 5.91
C LEU A 162 -6.52 -4.70 4.46
N LEU A 163 -7.77 -5.09 4.21
CA LEU A 163 -8.41 -4.93 2.90
C LEU A 163 -8.54 -3.46 2.51
N LEU A 164 -9.01 -2.59 3.41
CA LEU A 164 -9.10 -1.15 3.16
C LEU A 164 -7.73 -0.54 2.87
N PHE A 165 -6.70 -0.95 3.60
CA PHE A 165 -5.32 -0.54 3.35
C PHE A 165 -4.81 -1.02 1.99
N ASN A 166 -5.05 -2.29 1.64
CA ASN A 166 -4.63 -2.85 0.36
C ASN A 166 -5.35 -2.22 -0.84
N LEU A 167 -6.63 -1.88 -0.69
CA LEU A 167 -7.43 -1.22 -1.72
C LEU A 167 -7.20 0.29 -1.79
N ASP A 168 -6.33 0.86 -0.95
CA ASP A 168 -6.10 2.31 -0.83
C ASP A 168 -7.42 3.07 -0.54
N MET A 169 -8.30 2.43 0.25
CA MET A 169 -9.61 2.94 0.69
C MET A 169 -9.52 3.42 2.15
N THR A 170 -8.58 4.33 2.42
CA THR A 170 -8.41 4.95 3.74
C THR A 170 -9.00 6.37 3.76
N ALA A 171 -9.47 6.83 4.92
CA ALA A 171 -10.10 8.15 5.04
C ALA A 171 -9.18 9.29 4.55
N GLU A 172 -7.89 9.22 4.91
CA GLU A 172 -6.85 10.15 4.46
C GLU A 172 -6.71 10.23 2.92
N ALA A 173 -7.05 9.15 2.19
CA ALA A 173 -6.89 9.07 0.74
C ALA A 173 -8.07 9.62 -0.07
N ARG A 174 -9.24 9.83 0.56
CA ARG A 174 -10.48 10.24 -0.14
C ARG A 174 -11.15 11.48 0.40
N CYS A 175 -10.77 11.97 1.57
CA CYS A 175 -11.19 13.29 2.02
C CYS A 175 -10.42 14.34 1.20
N CYS A 176 -11.15 15.15 0.45
CA CYS A 176 -10.59 16.35 -0.17
C CYS A 176 -10.13 17.28 0.95
N ALA A 177 -8.87 17.71 0.94
CA ALA A 177 -8.51 18.92 1.69
C ALA A 177 -9.30 20.07 1.06
N ASP A 178 -10.00 20.88 1.88
CA ASP A 178 -10.87 21.97 1.44
C ASP A 178 -10.15 23.01 0.56
N SER A 179 -8.82 22.95 0.48
CA SER A 179 -7.97 23.89 -0.25
C SER A 179 -7.34 23.36 -1.56
N GLN A 180 -7.85 22.30 -2.21
CA GLN A 180 -7.42 21.95 -3.58
C GLN A 180 -8.56 21.85 -4.61
N PRO A 181 -8.37 22.38 -5.84
CA PRO A 181 -9.39 22.37 -6.87
C PRO A 181 -9.51 20.97 -7.48
N GLN A 182 -10.56 20.25 -7.10
CA GLN A 182 -11.02 19.06 -7.82
C GLN A 182 -12.07 19.47 -8.85
N ALA A 183 -11.95 18.95 -10.06
CA ALA A 183 -12.82 19.27 -11.19
C ALA A 183 -14.05 18.33 -11.27
N THR A 184 -14.92 18.22 -10.27
CA THR A 184 -15.66 19.34 -9.65
C THR A 184 -16.23 18.98 -8.26
N CYS A 185 -15.90 19.78 -7.24
CA CYS A 185 -16.76 20.09 -6.08
C CYS A 185 -17.09 21.58 -6.13
N THR A 186 -18.36 21.97 -6.03
CA THR A 186 -18.75 23.38 -5.93
C THR A 186 -19.83 23.56 -4.85
N PRO A 187 -19.50 24.05 -3.65
CA PRO A 187 -20.50 24.59 -2.75
C PRO A 187 -20.99 25.95 -3.26
N GLN A 188 -22.29 26.21 -3.13
CA GLN A 188 -22.89 27.50 -3.47
C GLN A 188 -22.41 28.60 -2.51
N PRO A 189 -22.21 29.83 -2.98
CA PRO A 189 -22.01 30.96 -2.09
C PRO A 189 -23.38 31.32 -1.49
N ALA A 190 -23.61 30.97 -0.24
CA ALA A 190 -24.64 31.59 0.58
C ALA A 190 -23.95 32.44 1.64
N ASN A 191 -23.78 33.71 1.28
CA ASN A 191 -23.76 34.86 2.19
C ASN A 191 -24.10 34.55 3.66
N CYS A 192 -23.05 34.70 4.49
CA CYS A 192 -23.08 35.03 5.92
C CYS A 192 -23.17 33.87 6.93
N ALA A 193 -22.13 33.05 6.99
CA ALA A 193 -21.35 32.63 8.18
C ALA A 193 -20.65 31.29 7.90
N PRO A 194 -19.36 31.09 8.20
CA PRO A 194 -18.78 29.76 8.08
C PRO A 194 -19.34 28.89 9.22
N GLU A 195 -20.20 27.92 8.88
CA GLU A 195 -20.37 26.75 9.73
C GLU A 195 -19.00 26.08 9.85
N GLU A 196 -18.59 25.70 11.07
CA GLU A 196 -17.35 24.99 11.34
C GLU A 196 -17.18 23.86 10.31
N GLU A 197 -16.05 23.88 9.58
CA GLU A 197 -15.72 22.89 8.54
C GLU A 197 -15.90 21.49 9.13
N GLN A 198 -17.00 20.82 8.78
CA GLN A 198 -17.20 19.43 9.20
C GLN A 198 -16.14 18.61 8.47
N PRO A 199 -15.17 18.01 9.18
CA PRO A 199 -14.16 17.21 8.51
C PRO A 199 -14.88 16.09 7.76
N CYS A 200 -14.54 15.93 6.47
CA CYS A 200 -15.16 14.96 5.59
C CYS A 200 -15.28 13.59 6.29
N ALA A 201 -16.51 13.21 6.66
CA ALA A 201 -16.80 11.96 7.34
C ALA A 201 -16.99 10.84 6.31
N TRP A 202 -15.93 10.54 5.54
CA TRP A 202 -15.97 9.41 4.62
C TRP A 202 -16.01 8.09 5.40
N GLN A 203 -17.13 7.37 5.29
CA GLN A 203 -17.28 6.05 5.91
C GLN A 203 -16.83 4.97 4.91
N PRO A 204 -15.80 4.16 5.24
CA PRO A 204 -15.37 3.08 4.39
C PRO A 204 -16.46 2.01 4.26
N PRO A 205 -16.61 1.39 3.09
CA PRO A 205 -17.56 0.29 2.92
C PRO A 205 -17.24 -0.87 3.88
N PRO A 206 -18.23 -1.68 4.25
CA PRO A 206 -18.05 -2.84 5.12
C PRO A 206 -17.13 -3.92 4.50
N LEU A 207 -17.16 -4.10 3.17
CA LEU A 207 -16.44 -5.10 2.37
C LEU A 207 -16.68 -6.58 2.71
N ILE A 208 -16.93 -6.94 3.97
CA ILE A 208 -17.04 -8.31 4.46
C ILE A 208 -18.46 -8.59 4.96
N LEU A 209 -19.11 -9.60 4.38
CA LEU A 209 -20.40 -10.13 4.78
C LEU A 209 -20.22 -11.54 5.36
N GLU A 210 -20.51 -11.71 6.65
CA GLU A 210 -20.49 -13.02 7.29
C GLU A 210 -21.79 -13.77 6.98
N HIS A 211 -21.68 -15.01 6.52
CA HIS A 211 -22.83 -15.75 6.00
C HIS A 211 -23.87 -16.10 7.05
N TYR A 212 -23.53 -16.09 8.35
CA TYR A 212 -24.54 -16.27 9.41
C TYR A 212 -25.60 -15.16 9.38
N GLN A 213 -25.29 -13.97 8.86
CA GLN A 213 -26.26 -12.86 8.71
C GLN A 213 -27.28 -13.13 7.60
N LEU A 214 -26.98 -14.06 6.68
CA LEU A 214 -27.89 -14.48 5.62
C LEU A 214 -28.91 -15.54 6.09
N ARG A 215 -28.85 -15.96 7.36
CA ARG A 215 -29.80 -16.92 7.94
C ARG A 215 -31.18 -16.28 8.03
N ARG A 216 -32.12 -16.78 7.23
CA ARG A 216 -33.54 -16.37 7.23
C ARG A 216 -34.38 -17.29 8.09
N TRP A 217 -34.22 -17.20 9.41
CA TRP A 217 -34.91 -18.07 10.36
C TRP A 217 -36.01 -17.36 11.11
N LEU A 218 -37.09 -18.10 11.35
CA LEU A 218 -38.17 -17.70 12.22
C LEU A 218 -37.71 -17.78 13.68
N PHE A 219 -37.44 -16.63 14.30
CA PHE A 219 -37.31 -16.56 15.75
C PHE A 219 -38.69 -16.49 16.38
N VAL A 220 -39.05 -17.45 17.22
CA VAL A 220 -40.35 -17.47 17.92
C VAL A 220 -40.46 -16.20 18.77
N GLY A 221 -41.48 -15.38 18.48
CA GLY A 221 -41.71 -14.08 19.15
C GLY A 221 -41.09 -12.85 18.48
N ALA A 222 -40.24 -13.01 17.46
CA ALA A 222 -39.61 -11.89 16.74
C ALA A 222 -39.70 -11.99 15.20
N GLY A 223 -39.86 -13.19 14.65
CA GLY A 223 -39.96 -13.43 13.22
C GLY A 223 -41.40 -13.34 12.69
N ARG A 224 -41.56 -12.79 11.48
CA ARG A 224 -42.83 -12.85 10.72
C ARG A 224 -42.81 -14.09 9.82
N LEU A 225 -43.92 -14.83 9.80
CA LEU A 225 -44.15 -15.91 8.82
C LEU A 225 -44.19 -15.31 7.40
N GLY A 226 -43.38 -15.87 6.49
CA GLY A 226 -43.22 -15.36 5.12
C GLY A 226 -41.77 -15.41 4.63
N ASP A 227 -41.30 -14.30 4.07
CA ASP A 227 -39.95 -14.10 3.52
C ASP A 227 -38.79 -14.33 4.51
N GLN A 228 -39.07 -14.18 5.82
CA GLN A 228 -38.13 -14.41 6.92
C GLN A 228 -38.25 -15.79 7.58
N ALA A 229 -39.20 -16.62 7.14
CA ALA A 229 -39.48 -17.93 7.70
C ALA A 229 -39.31 -19.02 6.65
N VAL A 230 -38.09 -19.19 6.14
CA VAL A 230 -37.82 -20.30 5.20
C VAL A 230 -37.60 -21.57 6.02
N LEU A 231 -38.68 -22.34 6.21
CA LEU A 231 -38.59 -23.74 6.64
C LEU A 231 -38.06 -24.57 5.44
N TRP A 232 -36.76 -24.85 5.49
CA TRP A 232 -36.06 -25.93 4.79
C TRP A 232 -36.15 -25.88 3.25
N GLY A 233 -35.37 -24.99 2.63
CA GLY A 233 -35.23 -24.96 1.18
C GLY A 233 -34.33 -26.07 0.62
N LYS A 234 -34.56 -26.49 -0.65
CA LYS A 234 -33.76 -27.48 -1.40
C LYS A 234 -32.24 -27.24 -1.34
N ARG A 235 -31.82 -25.98 -1.18
CA ARG A 235 -30.40 -25.58 -1.11
C ARG A 235 -29.75 -25.81 0.26
N ILE A 236 -30.55 -25.86 1.32
CA ILE A 236 -30.09 -26.05 2.72
C ILE A 236 -30.01 -27.54 3.06
N ALA A 237 -30.98 -28.33 2.59
CA ALA A 237 -31.10 -29.77 2.87
C ALA A 237 -30.82 -30.63 1.63
N ASN A 238 -29.86 -30.25 0.77
CA ASN A 238 -29.49 -31.00 -0.45
C ASN A 238 -28.71 -32.30 -0.13
N ARG A 239 -29.26 -33.09 0.78
CA ARG A 239 -28.90 -34.48 1.05
C ARG A 239 -29.72 -35.39 0.12
N SER A 240 -29.28 -36.63 0.01
CA SER A 240 -30.13 -37.67 -0.57
C SER A 240 -31.45 -37.72 0.18
N GLN A 241 -32.54 -37.55 -0.56
CA GLN A 241 -33.90 -37.65 -0.07
C GLN A 241 -34.62 -38.63 -0.98
N LEU A 242 -35.20 -39.67 -0.38
CA LEU A 242 -36.07 -40.61 -1.07
C LEU A 242 -37.19 -39.81 -1.76
N ASP A 243 -37.53 -40.16 -3.00
CA ASP A 243 -38.59 -39.54 -3.81
C ASP A 243 -38.38 -38.07 -4.24
N GLN A 244 -37.26 -37.43 -3.88
CA GLN A 244 -36.93 -36.06 -4.35
C GLN A 244 -35.63 -35.99 -5.15
N ASN A 245 -34.51 -36.43 -4.56
CA ASN A 245 -33.16 -36.20 -5.11
C ASN A 245 -32.35 -37.50 -5.25
N ALA A 246 -32.88 -38.63 -4.77
CA ALA A 246 -32.26 -39.94 -4.91
C ALA A 246 -32.70 -40.56 -6.25
N GLU A 247 -31.79 -40.65 -7.22
CA GLU A 247 -32.03 -41.36 -8.48
C GLU A 247 -31.63 -42.83 -8.33
N VAL A 248 -32.38 -43.71 -8.99
CA VAL A 248 -32.03 -45.15 -9.05
C VAL A 248 -30.67 -45.26 -9.74
N ALA A 249 -29.72 -45.95 -9.07
CA ALA A 249 -28.31 -46.11 -9.46
C ALA A 249 -27.36 -44.92 -9.22
N VAL A 250 -27.84 -43.72 -8.86
CA VAL A 250 -26.98 -42.57 -8.52
C VAL A 250 -27.55 -41.82 -7.30
N THR A 251 -26.85 -41.90 -6.16
CA THR A 251 -27.27 -41.22 -4.94
C THR A 251 -26.08 -40.55 -4.25
N LEU A 252 -26.23 -39.26 -3.90
CA LEU A 252 -25.23 -38.51 -3.15
C LEU A 252 -25.34 -38.81 -1.64
N LEU A 253 -24.47 -39.69 -1.14
CA LEU A 253 -24.34 -39.97 0.29
C LEU A 253 -23.49 -38.89 0.97
N LYS A 254 -24.17 -37.95 1.65
CA LYS A 254 -23.54 -37.01 2.58
C LYS A 254 -23.77 -37.49 4.01
N THR A 255 -22.74 -38.09 4.60
CA THR A 255 -22.76 -38.64 5.98
C THR A 255 -22.31 -37.64 7.03
N THR A 256 -21.61 -36.57 6.64
CA THR A 256 -21.16 -35.49 7.51
C THR A 256 -21.39 -34.12 6.84
N PRO A 257 -21.75 -33.06 7.59
CA PRO A 257 -22.01 -33.01 9.05
C PRO A 257 -23.37 -33.64 9.45
N ASP A 258 -23.85 -33.44 10.67
CA ASP A 258 -25.17 -33.91 11.15
C ASP A 258 -26.34 -33.20 10.43
N PRO A 259 -27.34 -33.94 9.89
CA PRO A 259 -28.52 -33.35 9.26
C PRO A 259 -29.25 -32.28 10.09
N PHE A 260 -29.33 -32.43 11.42
CA PHE A 260 -30.02 -31.43 12.26
C PHE A 260 -29.29 -30.08 12.29
N HIS A 261 -27.98 -30.10 12.04
CA HIS A 261 -27.14 -28.91 12.03
C HIS A 261 -26.86 -28.36 10.63
N ASP A 262 -27.34 -28.99 9.56
CA ASP A 262 -27.20 -28.49 8.19
C ASP A 262 -27.61 -27.03 8.00
N PRO A 263 -28.75 -26.57 8.55
CA PRO A 263 -29.12 -25.16 8.45
C PRO A 263 -28.04 -24.23 8.98
N PHE A 264 -27.34 -24.63 10.04
CA PHE A 264 -26.25 -23.88 10.64
C PHE A 264 -24.97 -24.03 9.81
N GLY A 265 -24.65 -25.26 9.39
CA GLY A 265 -23.44 -25.65 8.68
C GLY A 265 -23.31 -25.04 7.28
N VAL A 266 -24.42 -24.85 6.56
CA VAL A 266 -24.42 -24.25 5.21
C VAL A 266 -23.81 -22.84 5.20
N TYR A 267 -24.00 -22.08 6.27
CA TYR A 267 -23.53 -20.70 6.42
C TYR A 267 -22.39 -20.55 7.45
N ALA A 268 -22.07 -21.61 8.19
CA ALA A 268 -21.06 -21.58 9.24
C ALA A 268 -19.66 -21.38 8.64
N HIS A 269 -18.84 -20.56 9.31
CA HIS A 269 -17.45 -20.30 8.94
C HIS A 269 -17.25 -19.78 7.51
N LYS A 270 -18.30 -19.22 6.90
CA LYS A 270 -18.27 -18.67 5.54
C LYS A 270 -18.46 -17.16 5.57
N PHE A 271 -17.73 -16.46 4.72
CA PHE A 271 -17.93 -15.04 4.49
C PHE A 271 -17.66 -14.66 3.03
N SER A 272 -18.30 -13.60 2.57
CA SER A 272 -18.04 -13.02 1.25
C SER A 272 -17.29 -11.71 1.40
N VAL A 273 -16.27 -11.51 0.56
CA VAL A 273 -15.51 -10.26 0.48
C VAL A 273 -15.86 -9.59 -0.84
N PHE A 274 -16.42 -8.40 -0.76
CA PHE A 274 -16.84 -7.59 -1.90
C PHE A 274 -15.74 -6.59 -2.25
N VAL A 275 -15.26 -6.63 -3.49
CA VAL A 275 -14.19 -5.74 -3.98
C VAL A 275 -14.62 -5.15 -5.32
N PRO A 276 -14.36 -3.86 -5.60
CA PRO A 276 -14.70 -3.29 -6.90
C PRO A 276 -14.03 -4.05 -8.04
N ALA A 277 -14.78 -4.32 -9.12
CA ALA A 277 -14.30 -5.12 -10.26
C ALA A 277 -13.03 -4.56 -10.92
N ALA A 278 -12.77 -3.25 -10.79
CA ALA A 278 -11.54 -2.61 -11.26
C ALA A 278 -10.26 -3.24 -10.67
N TYR A 279 -10.31 -3.76 -9.44
CA TYR A 279 -9.16 -4.44 -8.82
C TYR A 279 -8.99 -5.89 -9.31
N GLY A 280 -10.02 -6.49 -9.91
CA GLY A 280 -10.00 -7.85 -10.44
C GLY A 280 -9.51 -7.95 -11.89
N GLN A 281 -9.33 -6.83 -12.60
CA GLN A 281 -8.89 -6.82 -14.00
C GLN A 281 -7.41 -7.21 -14.18
N ASP A 282 -6.58 -6.93 -13.17
CA ASP A 282 -5.16 -7.29 -13.17
C ASP A 282 -4.96 -8.59 -12.38
N GLU A 283 -4.46 -9.64 -13.05
CA GLU A 283 -4.20 -10.94 -12.44
C GLU A 283 -3.23 -10.84 -11.26
N ARG A 284 -2.28 -9.89 -11.32
CA ARG A 284 -1.29 -9.70 -10.25
C ARG A 284 -1.94 -9.16 -8.99
N ARG A 285 -2.81 -8.14 -9.13
CA ARG A 285 -3.58 -7.58 -8.00
C ARG A 285 -4.54 -8.62 -7.40
N ARG A 286 -5.16 -9.44 -8.25
CA ARG A 286 -6.00 -10.57 -7.79
C ARG A 286 -5.21 -11.53 -6.90
N LYS A 287 -4.04 -12.00 -7.37
CA LYS A 287 -3.18 -12.90 -6.59
C LYS A 287 -2.70 -12.24 -5.28
N SER A 288 -2.33 -10.96 -5.32
CA SER A 288 -1.95 -10.20 -4.12
C SER A 288 -3.05 -10.19 -3.07
N LEU A 289 -4.29 -9.92 -3.49
CA LEU A 289 -5.46 -9.91 -2.63
C LEU A 289 -5.81 -11.31 -2.09
N GLU A 290 -5.71 -12.35 -2.91
CA GLU A 290 -5.90 -13.74 -2.49
C GLU A 290 -4.84 -14.17 -1.47
N ASN A 291 -3.58 -13.76 -1.65
CA ASN A 291 -2.51 -14.05 -0.70
C ASN A 291 -2.79 -13.39 0.66
N ILE A 292 -3.25 -12.14 0.67
CA ILE A 292 -3.69 -11.45 1.88
C ILE A 292 -4.83 -12.22 2.57
N LEU A 293 -5.88 -12.57 1.82
CA LEU A 293 -7.03 -13.28 2.37
C LEU A 293 -6.63 -14.63 2.97
N ASN A 294 -5.74 -15.37 2.30
CA ASN A 294 -5.26 -16.65 2.79
C ASN A 294 -4.34 -16.51 4.01
N ALA A 295 -3.55 -15.44 4.10
CA ALA A 295 -2.70 -15.17 5.25
C ALA A 295 -3.49 -14.75 6.49
N GLU A 296 -4.57 -13.99 6.33
CA GLU A 296 -5.33 -13.43 7.45
C GLU A 296 -6.56 -14.24 7.88
N LYS A 297 -7.16 -15.03 6.99
CA LYS A 297 -8.35 -15.80 7.33
C LYS A 297 -8.04 -16.87 8.39
N PRO A 298 -8.91 -17.08 9.39
CA PRO A 298 -8.79 -18.25 10.25
C PRO A 298 -8.86 -19.55 9.44
N ALA A 299 -8.05 -20.55 9.82
CA ALA A 299 -7.89 -21.79 9.06
C ALA A 299 -9.22 -22.52 8.77
N HIS A 300 -10.15 -22.48 9.73
CA HIS A 300 -11.45 -23.13 9.64
C HIS A 300 -12.49 -22.35 8.81
N THR A 301 -12.13 -21.17 8.28
CA THR A 301 -13.05 -20.33 7.50
C THR A 301 -12.83 -20.42 6.00
N GLU A 302 -13.93 -20.36 5.27
CA GLU A 302 -13.99 -20.32 3.81
C GLU A 302 -14.46 -18.93 3.37
N TYR A 303 -13.79 -18.35 2.38
CA TYR A 303 -14.16 -17.06 1.84
C TYR A 303 -14.59 -17.18 0.38
N GLN A 304 -15.51 -16.31 -0.04
CA GLN A 304 -15.83 -16.08 -1.43
C GLN A 304 -15.46 -14.65 -1.80
N LEU A 305 -14.57 -14.49 -2.78
CA LEU A 305 -14.23 -13.18 -3.32
C LEU A 305 -15.24 -12.80 -4.42
N VAL A 306 -15.93 -11.67 -4.23
CA VAL A 306 -16.97 -11.18 -5.14
C VAL A 306 -16.52 -9.85 -5.75
N TYR A 307 -16.28 -9.86 -7.05
CA TYR A 307 -15.96 -8.65 -7.80
C TYR A 307 -17.24 -7.92 -8.21
N VAL A 308 -17.40 -6.70 -7.70
CA VAL A 308 -18.61 -5.91 -7.87
C VAL A 308 -18.42 -4.92 -9.02
N GLU A 309 -19.20 -5.10 -10.07
CA GLU A 309 -19.35 -4.11 -11.13
C GLU A 309 -20.31 -2.98 -10.69
N PRO A 310 -20.17 -1.75 -11.20
CA PRO A 310 -21.05 -0.62 -10.88
C PRO A 310 -22.42 -0.77 -11.57
N ARG A 311 -23.15 -1.82 -11.22
CA ARG A 311 -24.43 -2.23 -11.82
C ARG A 311 -25.45 -2.37 -10.69
N PHE A 312 -26.19 -1.31 -10.41
CA PHE A 312 -27.18 -1.27 -9.33
C PHE A 312 -28.47 -2.03 -9.72
N ARG A 313 -28.41 -3.37 -9.78
CA ARG A 313 -29.55 -4.24 -10.20
C ARG A 313 -30.30 -4.81 -9.00
N VAL A 314 -31.42 -4.18 -8.66
CA VAL A 314 -32.33 -4.62 -7.57
C VAL A 314 -32.88 -6.02 -7.86
N GLY A 315 -32.84 -6.90 -6.85
CA GLY A 315 -33.33 -8.29 -6.94
C GLY A 315 -32.38 -9.30 -7.58
N VAL A 316 -31.26 -8.84 -8.15
CA VAL A 316 -30.24 -9.72 -8.77
C VAL A 316 -28.87 -9.55 -8.12
N GLN A 317 -28.47 -8.29 -7.84
CA GLN A 317 -27.10 -7.92 -7.48
C GLN A 317 -27.05 -6.73 -6.49
N ALA A 318 -28.11 -6.48 -5.71
CA ALA A 318 -28.15 -5.30 -4.84
C ALA A 318 -28.47 -5.65 -3.38
N MET A 319 -27.42 -5.67 -2.56
CA MET A 319 -27.33 -5.51 -1.12
C MET A 319 -26.64 -4.18 -0.79
N ILE A 320 -27.41 -3.22 -0.25
CA ILE A 320 -26.92 -1.90 0.12
C ILE A 320 -25.71 -2.02 1.05
N GLY A 321 -24.61 -1.36 0.68
CA GLY A 321 -23.35 -1.35 1.41
C GLY A 321 -22.32 -2.40 0.97
N PHE A 322 -22.71 -3.43 0.22
CA PHE A 322 -21.78 -4.49 -0.22
C PHE A 322 -21.52 -4.46 -1.72
N ASP A 323 -22.56 -4.60 -2.52
CA ASP A 323 -22.48 -4.65 -3.99
C ASP A 323 -23.12 -3.41 -4.67
N SER A 324 -23.60 -2.45 -3.87
CA SER A 324 -24.13 -1.17 -4.32
C SER A 324 -23.00 -0.19 -4.65
N VAL A 325 -22.38 -0.33 -5.82
CA VAL A 325 -21.35 0.61 -6.30
C VAL A 325 -21.97 1.58 -7.30
N VAL A 326 -22.01 2.86 -6.93
CA VAL A 326 -22.33 3.95 -7.87
C VAL A 326 -21.03 4.38 -8.53
N GLY A 327 -20.86 3.98 -9.80
CA GLY A 327 -19.72 4.36 -10.62
C GLY A 327 -20.12 5.37 -11.70
N ARG A 328 -19.12 6.08 -12.24
CA ARG A 328 -19.33 6.84 -13.48
C ARG A 328 -19.59 5.85 -14.61
N TYR A 329 -20.55 6.15 -15.47
CA TYR A 329 -20.79 5.35 -16.68
C TYR A 329 -19.49 5.21 -17.50
N PRO A 330 -19.21 4.03 -18.09
CA PRO A 330 -18.02 3.82 -18.91
C PRO A 330 -17.95 4.89 -20.00
N THR A 331 -16.90 5.72 -19.96
CA THR A 331 -16.73 6.84 -20.90
C THR A 331 -16.26 6.41 -22.29
N ASP A 332 -15.91 5.14 -22.46
CA ASP A 332 -15.33 4.62 -23.71
C ASP A 332 -16.38 4.23 -24.75
N GLY A 333 -17.66 4.50 -24.47
CA GLY A 333 -18.77 4.33 -25.40
C GLY A 333 -18.98 2.88 -25.83
N VAL A 334 -20.11 2.66 -26.50
CA VAL A 334 -20.39 1.38 -27.16
C VAL A 334 -19.65 1.39 -28.50
N ARG A 335 -18.68 0.50 -28.71
CA ARG A 335 -18.07 0.29 -30.02
C ARG A 335 -19.07 -0.44 -30.92
N LEU A 336 -19.53 0.23 -31.98
CA LEU A 336 -20.39 -0.36 -33.01
C LEU A 336 -19.77 -1.66 -33.55
N GLY A 337 -20.54 -2.75 -33.54
CA GLY A 337 -20.11 -4.08 -34.01
C GLY A 337 -19.40 -4.96 -32.98
N ALA A 338 -18.96 -4.43 -31.83
CA ALA A 338 -18.26 -5.19 -30.79
C ALA A 338 -19.11 -5.47 -29.53
N ALA A 339 -20.26 -4.81 -29.38
CA ALA A 339 -21.12 -4.97 -28.21
C ALA A 339 -22.60 -5.10 -28.64
N PRO A 340 -23.35 -6.10 -28.12
CA PRO A 340 -24.78 -6.20 -28.36
C PRO A 340 -25.50 -5.00 -27.75
N LEU A 341 -26.41 -4.39 -28.52
CA LEU A 341 -27.26 -3.30 -28.04
C LEU A 341 -28.29 -3.85 -27.04
N GLY A 342 -28.38 -3.24 -25.86
CA GLY A 342 -29.32 -3.64 -24.82
C GLY A 342 -29.48 -2.58 -23.73
N ARG A 343 -30.16 -2.94 -22.63
CA ARG A 343 -30.49 -2.03 -21.50
C ARG A 343 -29.28 -1.40 -20.78
N ALA A 344 -28.06 -1.87 -21.06
CA ALA A 344 -26.80 -1.38 -20.49
C ALA A 344 -25.91 -0.66 -21.53
N SER A 345 -26.37 -0.52 -22.78
CA SER A 345 -25.66 0.15 -23.86
C SER A 345 -25.95 1.64 -23.81
N VAL A 346 -25.00 2.44 -23.36
CA VAL A 346 -25.11 3.91 -23.37
C VAL A 346 -24.34 4.46 -24.57
N LEU A 347 -25.05 5.08 -25.51
CA LEU A 347 -24.43 5.86 -26.57
C LEU A 347 -23.91 7.17 -25.96
N THR A 348 -22.62 7.25 -25.69
CA THR A 348 -21.98 8.48 -25.23
C THR A 348 -21.56 9.32 -26.44
N GLY A 349 -21.81 10.64 -26.39
CA GLY A 349 -21.22 11.58 -27.34
C GLY A 349 -19.68 11.59 -27.27
N PRO A 350 -18.99 12.11 -28.29
CA PRO A 350 -17.52 12.20 -28.29
C PRO A 350 -17.03 12.99 -27.07
N LYS A 351 -15.86 12.62 -26.53
CA LYS A 351 -15.19 13.35 -25.43
C LYS A 351 -14.90 14.77 -25.91
N GLU A 352 -15.70 15.76 -25.51
CA GLU A 352 -15.29 17.15 -25.61
C GLU A 352 -14.06 17.32 -24.72
N GLY A 353 -12.90 17.57 -25.34
CA GLY A 353 -11.70 17.94 -24.62
C GLY A 353 -11.97 19.22 -23.82
N ARG A 354 -11.63 19.22 -22.54
CA ARG A 354 -11.66 20.45 -21.72
C ARG A 354 -10.66 21.44 -22.32
N GLY A 355 -11.19 22.41 -23.03
CA GLY A 355 -10.50 23.53 -23.65
C GLY A 355 -11.43 24.08 -24.72
N GLY A 356 -11.82 25.35 -24.61
CA GLY A 356 -12.68 25.99 -25.62
C GLY A 356 -12.14 25.71 -27.01
N ALA A 357 -13.00 25.21 -27.90
CA ALA A 357 -12.60 24.74 -29.21
C ALA A 357 -11.95 25.87 -30.02
N SER A 358 -10.63 25.84 -30.21
CA SER A 358 -10.02 26.50 -31.35
C SER A 358 -10.38 25.68 -32.59
N LEU A 359 -11.15 26.29 -33.49
CA LEU A 359 -11.71 25.64 -34.66
C LEU A 359 -10.60 25.37 -35.70
N THR A 360 -10.07 24.15 -35.73
CA THR A 360 -9.16 23.69 -36.81
C THR A 360 -9.91 22.77 -37.77
N VAL A 361 -10.17 23.26 -38.98
CA VAL A 361 -10.83 22.49 -40.04
C VAL A 361 -9.88 21.42 -40.55
N GLY A 362 -10.33 20.16 -40.58
CA GLY A 362 -9.60 19.01 -41.13
C GLY A 362 -9.20 17.93 -40.12
N SER A 363 -9.12 18.26 -38.82
CA SER A 363 -8.79 17.27 -37.78
C SER A 363 -10.01 16.80 -36.96
N TRP A 364 -10.88 17.73 -36.54
CA TRP A 364 -11.97 17.42 -35.61
C TRP A 364 -13.34 18.03 -35.95
N ALA A 365 -13.48 18.80 -37.03
CA ALA A 365 -14.73 19.47 -37.36
C ALA A 365 -15.72 18.54 -38.08
N ARG A 366 -16.91 18.35 -37.51
CA ARG A 366 -18.09 17.76 -38.18
C ARG A 366 -19.29 18.70 -38.09
N VAL A 367 -19.82 19.10 -39.24
CA VAL A 367 -21.00 19.97 -39.35
C VAL A 367 -22.20 19.29 -38.68
N GLY A 368 -22.89 20.01 -37.79
CA GLY A 368 -24.05 19.51 -37.05
C GLY A 368 -23.74 18.85 -35.69
N THR A 369 -22.47 18.69 -35.32
CA THR A 369 -22.09 18.21 -33.98
C THR A 369 -21.23 19.21 -33.20
N THR A 370 -20.22 19.80 -33.83
CA THR A 370 -19.33 20.80 -33.22
C THR A 370 -19.53 22.20 -33.81
N THR A 371 -20.53 22.38 -34.65
CA THR A 371 -20.77 23.62 -35.40
C THR A 371 -22.25 23.92 -35.41
N LYS A 372 -22.61 25.10 -34.91
CA LYS A 372 -23.94 25.67 -35.06
C LYS A 372 -23.84 26.75 -36.13
N LEU A 373 -24.60 26.62 -37.20
CA LEU A 373 -24.80 27.67 -38.19
C LEU A 373 -26.07 28.40 -37.74
N ASP A 374 -25.93 29.65 -37.34
CA ASP A 374 -27.07 30.55 -37.13
C ASP A 374 -27.58 31.09 -38.47
#